data_AF-W1XF33-F1
#
_entry.id   AF-W1XF33-F1
#
_cell.length_a   1.000
_cell.length_b   1.000
_cell.length_c   1.000
_cell.angle_alpha   90.00
_cell.angle_beta   90.00
_cell.angle_gamma   90.00
#
_symmetry.space_group_name_H-M   'P 1'
#
loop_
_entity.id
_entity.type
_entity.pdbx_description
1 polymer ?
#
loop_
_entity_poly.entity_id
_entity_poly.type
_entity_poly.pdbx_seq_one_letter_code
_entity_poly.pdbx_strand_id
1 'polypeptide(L)' 'MGKDNGYAILRLPSGEMRRVRQECRATVGVVGNADHSNLVIGKAGRHRWMGVRPGNRGVVM' A
#
# COMPACT_ATOMS: atom_id res chain seq x y z
N MET A 1 21.11 0.25 0.62
CA MET A 1 20.53 0.48 1.97
C MET A 1 21.66 0.52 2.97
N GLY A 2 21.81 1.63 3.69
CA GLY A 2 22.85 1.79 4.71
C GLY A 2 22.26 1.75 6.13
N LYS A 3 23.04 1.25 7.07
CA LYS A 3 22.84 1.45 8.50
C LYS A 3 23.72 2.62 8.92
N ASP A 4 23.12 3.65 9.52
CA ASP A 4 23.85 4.85 9.94
C ASP A 4 23.37 5.31 11.32
N ASN A 5 24.29 5.49 12.27
CA ASN A 5 24.05 5.99 13.64
C ASN A 5 22.77 5.47 14.34
N GLY A 6 22.54 4.16 14.34
CA GLY A 6 21.36 3.55 14.99
C GLY A 6 20.06 3.65 14.19
N TYR A 7 20.12 4.15 12.95
CA TYR A 7 19.03 4.17 11.98
C TYR A 7 19.35 3.27 10.78
N ALA A 8 18.31 2.77 10.13
CA ALA A 8 18.35 2.06 8.88
C ALA A 8 17.58 2.86 7.83
N ILE A 9 18.14 2.98 6.63
CA ILE A 9 17.45 3.60 5.49
C ILE A 9 16.64 2.51 4.79
N LEU A 10 15.32 2.69 4.69
CA LEU A 10 14.39 1.78 4.01
C LEU A 10 13.70 2.50 2.84
N ARG A 11 13.38 1.75 1.78
CA ARG A 11 12.53 2.21 0.68
C ARG A 11 11.13 1.69 0.96
N LEU A 12 10.18 2.59 1.13
CA LEU A 12 8.79 2.26 1.43
C LEU A 12 8.06 1.78 0.17
N PRO A 13 6.90 1.09 0.32
CA PRO A 13 6.04 0.74 -0.80
C PRO A 13 5.56 1.96 -1.60
N SER A 14 5.51 3.14 -0.98
CA SER A 14 5.23 4.42 -1.63
C SER A 14 6.36 4.91 -2.55
N GLY A 15 7.53 4.27 -2.52
CA GLY A 15 8.74 4.67 -3.25
C GLY A 15 9.65 5.64 -2.48
N GLU A 16 9.19 6.19 -1.36
CA GLU A 16 9.95 7.10 -0.52
C GLU A 16 11.12 6.39 0.19
N MET A 17 12.27 7.05 0.29
CA MET A 17 13.38 6.62 1.14
C MET A 17 13.24 7.25 2.53
N ARG A 18 13.10 6.42 3.56
CA ARG A 18 12.87 6.88 4.93
C ARG A 18 13.84 6.24 5.92
N ARG A 19 14.28 7.02 6.91
CA ARG A 19 15.09 6.53 8.04
C ARG A 19 14.18 5.95 9.12
N VAL A 20 14.47 4.73 9.57
CA VAL A 20 13.76 4.01 10.63
C VAL A 20 14.76 3.60 11.71
N ARG A 21 14.38 3.61 12.99
CA ARG A 21 15.28 3.22 14.09
C ARG A 21 15.63 1.73 13.97
N GLN A 22 16.88 1.37 14.28
CA GLN A 22 17.34 -0.03 14.21
C GLN A 22 16.68 -0.94 15.24
N GLU A 23 16.07 -0.39 16.29
CA GLU A 23 15.27 -1.12 17.28
C GLU A 23 13.97 -1.70 16.69
N CYS A 24 13.49 -1.16 15.56
CA CYS A 24 12.26 -1.62 14.94
C CYS A 24 12.42 -3.03 14.34
N ARG A 25 11.50 -3.93 14.67
CA ARG A 25 11.46 -5.29 14.11
C ARG A 25 10.80 -5.28 12.74
N ALA A 26 11.37 -6.05 11.82
CA ALA A 26 10.80 -6.30 10.50
C ALA A 26 10.93 -7.78 10.15
N THR A 27 10.02 -8.28 9.33
CA THR A 27 10.05 -9.65 8.80
C THR A 27 10.63 -9.62 7.39
N VAL A 28 11.50 -10.58 7.08
CA VAL A 28 12.06 -10.73 5.74
C VAL A 28 10.99 -11.30 4.80
N GLY A 29 10.78 -10.63 3.66
CA GLY A 29 9.85 -11.07 2.63
C GLY A 29 8.96 -9.94 2.12
N VAL A 30 8.16 -10.27 1.11
CA VAL A 30 7.10 -9.39 0.59
C VAL A 30 5.75 -9.82 1.16
N VAL A 31 4.80 -8.89 1.24
CA VAL A 31 3.42 -9.23 1.60
C VAL A 31 2.85 -10.15 0.51
N GLY A 32 2.23 -11.25 0.91
CA GLY A 32 1.60 -12.20 -0.01
C GLY A 32 0.39 -11.61 -0.73
N ASN A 33 -0.22 -12.39 -1.64
CA ASN A 33 -1.37 -11.97 -2.46
C ASN A 33 -1.04 -10.83 -3.45
N ALA A 34 0.04 -10.97 -4.22
CA ALA A 34 0.46 -9.99 -5.22
C ALA A 34 -0.58 -9.80 -6.35
N ASP A 35 -1.35 -10.85 -6.68
CA ASP A 35 -2.41 -10.81 -7.70
C ASP A 35 -3.68 -10.08 -7.26
N HIS A 36 -3.76 -9.60 -6.02
CA HIS A 36 -4.90 -8.84 -5.54
C HIS A 36 -5.21 -7.63 -6.43
N SER A 37 -4.15 -6.99 -6.98
CA SER A 37 -4.27 -5.86 -7.89
C SER A 37 -4.90 -6.22 -9.25
N ASN A 38 -4.86 -7.49 -9.64
CA ASN A 38 -5.39 -7.98 -10.92
C ASN A 38 -6.87 -8.42 -10.82
N LEU A 39 -7.48 -8.33 -9.63
CA LEU A 39 -8.86 -8.76 -9.43
C LEU A 39 -9.86 -7.85 -10.12
N VAL A 40 -10.63 -8.42 -11.06
CA VAL A 40 -11.75 -7.72 -11.71
C VAL A 40 -12.97 -7.75 -10.78
N ILE A 41 -13.49 -6.57 -10.44
CA ILE A 41 -14.64 -6.41 -9.54
C ILE A 41 -15.95 -6.81 -10.25
N GLY A 42 -16.05 -6.59 -11.56
CA GLY A 42 -17.08 -7.13 -12.45
C GLY A 42 -18.43 -6.42 -12.36
N LYS A 43 -19.02 -6.29 -11.16
CA LYS A 43 -20.33 -5.67 -10.94
C LYS A 43 -20.29 -4.54 -9.93
N ALA A 44 -21.15 -3.53 -10.13
CA ALA A 44 -21.30 -2.40 -9.21
C ALA A 44 -21.65 -2.84 -7.77
N GLY A 45 -22.44 -3.90 -7.62
CA GLY A 45 -22.80 -4.45 -6.30
C GLY A 45 -21.59 -4.92 -5.48
N ARG A 46 -20.53 -5.43 -6.13
CA ARG A 46 -19.33 -5.90 -5.44
C ARG A 46 -18.51 -4.74 -4.86
N HIS A 47 -18.49 -3.57 -5.52
CA HIS A 47 -17.96 -2.35 -4.92
C HIS A 47 -18.73 -1.94 -3.67
N ARG A 48 -20.06 -2.07 -3.69
CA ARG A 48 -20.90 -1.75 -2.52
C ARG A 48 -20.68 -2.72 -1.35
N TRP A 49 -20.45 -4.00 -1.63
CA TRP A 49 -20.09 -4.99 -0.59
C TRP A 49 -18.76 -4.67 0.10
N MET A 50 -17.84 -3.98 -0.58
CA MET A 50 -16.59 -3.46 -0.01
C MET A 50 -16.76 -2.13 0.74
N GLY A 51 -17.99 -1.64 0.93
CA GLY A 51 -18.28 -0.37 1.60
C GLY A 51 -18.03 0.88 0.76
N VAL A 52 -17.65 0.74 -0.51
CA VAL A 52 -17.43 1.88 -1.41
C VAL A 52 -18.76 2.39 -1.94
N ARG A 53 -19.04 3.67 -1.70
CA ARG A 53 -20.22 4.37 -2.22
C ARG A 53 -19.92 4.95 -3.62
N PRO A 54 -20.92 5.05 -4.51
CA PRO A 54 -20.73 5.70 -5.80
C PRO A 54 -20.36 7.17 -5.59
N GLY A 55 -19.34 7.64 -6.32
CA GLY A 55 -18.92 9.04 -6.35
C GLY A 55 -19.19 9.66 -7.71
N ASN A 56 -19.61 10.93 -7.73
CA ASN A 56 -19.76 11.69 -8.96
C ASN A 56 -18.40 12.31 -9.36
N ARG A 57 -18.13 12.38 -10.66
CA ARG A 57 -16.98 13.12 -11.19
C ARG A 57 -17.33 14.61 -11.24
N GLY A 58 -16.38 15.49 -10.91
CA GLY A 58 -16.59 16.94 -10.90
C GLY A 58 -16.94 17.56 -12.27
N VAL A 59 -16.66 16.86 -13.38
CA VAL A 59 -17.01 17.29 -14.75
C VAL A 59 -18.52 17.15 -15.05
N VAL A 60 -19.24 16.34 -14.27
CA VAL A 60 -20.68 16.10 -14.46
C VAL A 60 -21.52 16.97 -13.53
N MET A 61 -20.85 17.85 -12.77
CA MET A 61 -21.46 18.92 -11.98
C MET A 61 -21.49 20.20 -12.79
#